data_AF-A0A1G3TPW3-F1
#
_entry.id   AF-A0A1G3TPW3-F1
#
_cell.length_a   1.000
_cell.length_b   1.000
_cell.length_c   1.000
_cell.angle_alpha   90.00
_cell.angle_beta   90.00
_cell.angle_gamma   90.00
#
_symmetry.space_group_name_H-M   'P 1'
#
loop_
_entity.id
_entity.type
_entity.pdbx_description
1 polymer ?
#
loop_
_entity_poly.entity_id
_entity_poly.type
_entity_poly.pdbx_seq_one_letter_code
_entity_poly.pdbx_strand_id
1 'polypeptide(L)'
;MISYLTKKDFIWLIWTILLCLFVSIIQMFSRDITLDKVHRTEFALLYRFFNESSFDRHHLQSTLEPLLTERKFALFQVAIISEDSCFENTQHYYNNPLLCSTFQDFKNLMPYMSLTEFKTSDIAQEKTSGSYLIKKFSDSDEYLIAKTNFYSKDNELSQFLYFIANRYYQTNGYYKIYEKGKFLFTMIFLTSFILWVLNKLQYKKYRDRYSAYIKKEEDLQSRMLDIEVKYNDIKNKKYENELMLEEAELKIKNLDFQSDAQKKELESAISALTNSKSELESLLQEDENLIEKLEREAVELRKNTHLQLNKLEPFEQKEKNELIYKKLENLEKLWRHEPTWKDRKNFESLVSLKDAHLPFTITQGFIAFDKLVLNLAKQHDAYLVESQTNLINNINIIFNNGLLPLKYEQNFHDIRKARNKWFHAGIYPTLETIDFLIDVLQDTDAEVFI
;
A
#
# COMPACT_ATOMS: atom_id res chain seq x y z
N MET A 1 5.62 2.01 -29.72
CA MET A 1 5.46 1.60 -28.31
C MET A 1 5.06 2.84 -27.50
N ILE A 2 3.83 3.34 -27.71
CA ILE A 2 3.30 4.48 -26.96
C ILE A 2 2.54 3.88 -25.78
N SER A 3 3.24 3.71 -24.66
CA SER A 3 2.64 3.27 -23.41
C SER A 3 1.68 4.35 -22.93
N TYR A 4 0.43 3.98 -22.64
CA TYR A 4 -0.48 4.81 -21.86
C TYR A 4 0.25 5.30 -20.60
N LEU A 5 0.37 6.63 -20.45
CA LEU A 5 0.85 7.25 -19.21
C LEU A 5 -0.13 6.89 -18.10
N THR A 6 0.33 6.15 -17.10
CA THR A 6 -0.51 5.85 -15.94
C THR A 6 -0.67 7.11 -15.08
N LYS A 7 -1.73 7.19 -14.25
CA LYS A 7 -1.91 8.32 -13.31
C LYS A 7 -0.65 8.61 -12.49
N LYS A 8 0.10 7.55 -12.11
CA LYS A 8 1.37 7.67 -11.38
C LYS A 8 2.47 8.36 -12.20
N ASP A 9 2.54 8.09 -13.50
CA ASP A 9 3.53 8.72 -14.39
C ASP A 9 3.24 10.22 -14.58
N PHE A 10 1.96 10.58 -14.67
CA PHE A 10 1.55 11.99 -14.74
C PHE A 10 1.86 12.75 -13.45
N ILE A 11 1.58 12.14 -12.29
CA ILE A 11 1.93 12.70 -10.97
C ILE A 11 3.46 12.88 -10.85
N TRP A 12 4.26 11.91 -11.31
CA TRP A 12 5.72 12.00 -11.30
C TRP A 12 6.25 13.18 -12.13
N LEU A 13 5.67 13.37 -13.33
CA LEU A 13 6.03 14.48 -14.21
C LEU A 13 5.68 15.84 -13.58
N ILE A 14 4.49 15.97 -13.00
CA ILE A 14 4.08 17.19 -12.27
C ILE A 14 5.06 17.49 -11.14
N TRP A 15 5.39 16.49 -10.31
CA TRP A 15 6.34 16.68 -9.21
C TRP A 15 7.73 17.08 -9.70
N THR A 16 8.19 16.54 -10.83
CA THR A 16 9.47 16.93 -11.44
C THR A 16 9.44 18.39 -11.89
N ILE A 17 8.34 18.84 -12.52
CA ILE A 17 8.16 20.24 -12.94
C ILE A 17 8.12 21.17 -11.73
N LEU A 18 7.38 20.82 -10.68
CA LEU A 18 7.30 21.59 -9.44
C LEU A 18 8.66 21.68 -8.76
N LEU A 19 9.41 20.59 -8.70
CA LEU A 19 10.76 20.55 -8.14
C LEU A 19 11.71 21.48 -8.93
N CYS A 20 11.67 21.42 -10.27
CA CYS A 20 12.42 22.34 -11.12
C CYS A 20 12.11 23.80 -10.75
N LEU A 21 10.83 24.18 -10.77
CA LEU A 21 10.40 25.55 -10.45
C LEU A 21 10.87 25.97 -9.05
N PHE A 22 10.66 25.13 -8.05
CA PHE A 22 11.05 25.40 -6.67
C PHE A 22 12.55 25.64 -6.52
N VAL A 23 13.38 24.76 -7.06
CA VAL A 23 14.85 24.89 -6.98
C VAL A 23 15.33 26.15 -7.71
N SER A 24 14.75 26.48 -8.87
CA SER A 24 15.15 27.69 -9.60
C SER A 24 14.72 28.98 -8.93
N ILE A 25 13.56 29.01 -8.27
CA ILE A 25 13.14 30.15 -7.45
C ILE A 25 14.14 30.37 -6.31
N ILE A 26 14.51 29.30 -5.60
CA ILE A 26 15.51 29.37 -4.52
C ILE A 26 16.87 29.83 -5.03
N GLN A 27 17.34 29.29 -6.16
CA GLN A 27 18.62 29.66 -6.74
C GLN A 27 18.64 31.14 -7.15
N MET A 28 17.56 31.64 -7.77
CA MET A 28 17.48 33.06 -8.13
C MET A 28 17.42 33.96 -6.90
N PHE A 29 16.66 33.57 -5.88
CA PHE A 29 16.61 34.29 -4.61
C PHE A 29 17.99 34.37 -3.95
N SER A 30 18.67 33.23 -3.82
CA SER A 30 20.03 33.16 -3.26
C SER A 30 21.01 34.03 -4.04
N ARG A 31 20.98 33.98 -5.39
CA ARG A 31 21.85 34.81 -6.21
C ARG A 31 21.56 36.30 -6.00
N ASP A 32 20.29 36.69 -5.99
CA ASP A 32 19.93 38.11 -5.89
C ASP A 32 20.25 38.68 -4.49
N ILE A 33 20.13 37.88 -3.42
CA ILE A 33 20.63 38.25 -2.08
C ILE A 33 22.14 38.39 -2.08
N THR A 34 22.86 37.42 -2.65
CA THR A 34 24.33 37.47 -2.69
C THR A 34 24.82 38.71 -3.45
N LEU A 35 24.21 39.02 -4.60
CA LEU A 35 24.51 40.22 -5.36
C LEU A 35 24.25 41.50 -4.55
N ASP A 36 23.12 41.57 -3.83
CA ASP A 36 22.82 42.74 -2.97
C ASP A 36 23.84 42.90 -1.83
N LYS A 37 24.28 41.80 -1.22
CA LYS A 37 25.34 41.82 -0.19
C LYS A 37 26.67 42.33 -0.78
N VAL A 38 27.07 41.86 -1.96
CA VAL A 38 28.28 42.35 -2.65
C VAL A 38 28.17 43.84 -2.95
N HIS A 39 27.06 44.30 -3.53
CA HIS A 39 26.84 45.71 -3.84
C HIS A 39 26.92 46.62 -2.61
N ARG A 40 26.40 46.19 -1.45
CA ARG A 40 26.54 46.96 -0.20
C ARG A 40 27.98 47.05 0.28
N THR A 41 28.75 45.97 0.15
CA THR A 41 30.18 45.98 0.47
C THR A 41 30.96 46.89 -0.51
N GLU A 42 30.68 46.80 -1.81
CA GLU A 42 31.28 47.67 -2.83
C GLU A 42 30.95 49.14 -2.57
N PHE A 43 29.69 49.46 -2.25
CA PHE A 43 29.27 50.81 -1.87
C PHE A 43 30.03 51.34 -0.65
N ALA A 44 30.17 50.53 0.40
CA ALA A 44 30.90 50.93 1.59
C ALA A 44 32.39 51.17 1.32
N LEU A 45 33.01 50.37 0.44
CA LEU A 45 34.40 50.54 0.01
C LEU A 45 34.58 51.81 -0.83
N LEU A 46 33.71 52.03 -1.83
CA LEU A 46 33.73 53.23 -2.66
C LEU A 46 33.52 54.49 -1.81
N TYR A 47 32.58 54.46 -0.88
CA TYR A 47 32.36 55.57 0.04
C TYR A 47 33.62 55.87 0.86
N ARG A 48 34.25 54.86 1.48
CA ARG A 48 35.48 55.07 2.25
C ARG A 48 36.61 55.64 1.39
N PHE A 49 36.79 55.10 0.19
CA PHE A 49 37.79 55.55 -0.75
C PHE A 49 37.61 57.03 -1.14
N PHE A 50 36.38 57.43 -1.48
CA PHE A 50 36.06 58.81 -1.85
C PHE A 50 35.99 59.78 -0.65
N ASN A 51 35.73 59.30 0.57
CA ASN A 51 35.62 60.14 1.77
C ASN A 51 36.96 60.39 2.47
N GLU A 52 37.95 59.49 2.34
CA GLU A 52 39.28 59.67 2.94
C GLU A 52 40.21 60.59 2.13
N SER A 53 39.82 60.90 0.89
CA SER A 53 40.68 61.56 -0.07
C SER A 53 40.22 63.00 -0.31
N SER A 54 41.15 63.95 -0.17
CA SER A 54 40.94 65.37 -0.47
C SER A 54 40.87 65.61 -1.99
N PHE A 55 40.04 64.85 -2.71
CA PHE A 55 40.04 64.85 -4.16
C PHE A 55 39.24 66.01 -4.73
N ASP A 56 39.88 66.72 -5.66
CA ASP A 56 39.25 67.67 -6.56
C ASP A 56 38.25 66.92 -7.47
N ARG A 57 37.16 67.60 -7.86
CA ARG A 57 36.04 67.08 -8.65
C ARG A 57 36.50 66.43 -9.97
N HIS A 58 37.52 67.01 -10.60
CA HIS A 58 38.14 66.44 -11.79
C HIS A 58 38.81 65.08 -11.53
N HIS A 59 39.37 64.89 -10.33
CA HIS A 59 40.02 63.64 -9.97
C HIS A 59 39.01 62.54 -9.64
N LEU A 60 37.89 62.88 -8.99
CA LEU A 60 36.75 61.96 -8.78
C LEU A 60 36.19 61.43 -10.11
N GLN A 61 35.95 62.33 -11.08
CA GLN A 61 35.46 61.96 -12.40
C GLN A 61 36.46 61.05 -13.14
N SER A 62 37.76 61.38 -13.09
CA SER A 62 38.83 60.55 -13.67
C SER A 62 39.02 59.19 -12.99
N THR A 63 38.49 59.01 -11.76
CA THR A 63 38.60 57.76 -11.00
C THR A 63 37.34 56.88 -11.17
N LEU A 64 36.19 57.50 -11.44
CA LEU A 64 34.96 56.80 -11.82
C LEU A 64 35.02 56.28 -13.26
N GLU A 65 35.75 56.96 -14.14
CA GLU A 65 35.87 56.59 -15.56
C GLU A 65 36.60 55.24 -15.80
N PRO A 66 37.70 54.88 -15.10
CA PRO A 66 38.33 53.56 -15.17
C PRO A 66 37.49 52.40 -14.61
N LEU A 67 36.49 52.69 -13.77
CA LEU A 67 35.53 51.67 -13.29
C LEU A 67 34.55 51.27 -14.40
N LEU A 68 34.50 52.01 -15.51
CA LEU A 68 33.90 51.55 -16.75
C LEU A 68 34.85 50.56 -17.42
N THR A 69 34.47 49.27 -17.42
CA THR A 69 35.12 48.29 -18.30
C THR A 69 35.10 48.77 -19.76
N GLU A 70 35.99 48.25 -20.62
CA GLU A 70 36.07 48.54 -22.09
C GLU A 70 34.70 48.52 -22.82
N ARG A 71 33.68 47.90 -22.21
CA ARG A 71 32.32 47.79 -22.74
C ARG A 71 31.39 48.95 -22.40
N LYS A 72 31.82 50.03 -21.71
CA LYS A 72 30.99 51.17 -21.26
C LYS A 72 29.80 50.80 -20.35
N PHE A 73 29.86 49.63 -19.70
CA PHE A 73 28.84 49.18 -18.73
C PHE A 73 29.48 49.03 -17.35
N ALA A 74 28.84 49.60 -16.32
CA ALA A 74 29.20 49.34 -14.92
C ALA A 74 28.35 48.19 -14.37
N LEU A 75 28.99 47.23 -13.69
CA LEU A 75 28.32 46.14 -12.97
C LEU A 75 27.53 46.65 -11.76
N PHE A 76 28.01 47.72 -11.15
CA PHE A 76 27.37 48.44 -10.05
C PHE A 76 27.27 49.92 -10.40
N GLN A 77 26.04 50.40 -10.61
CA GLN A 77 25.79 51.79 -11.01
C GLN A 77 25.83 52.69 -9.78
N VAL A 78 26.72 53.68 -9.82
CA VAL A 78 26.99 54.63 -8.75
C VAL A 78 27.02 56.03 -9.33
N ALA A 79 26.47 56.98 -8.59
CA ALA A 79 26.48 58.39 -8.91
C ALA A 79 26.93 59.22 -7.71
N ILE A 80 27.64 60.32 -7.98
CA ILE A 80 27.90 61.38 -7.03
C ILE A 80 26.99 62.54 -7.40
N ILE A 81 26.18 63.00 -6.44
CA ILE A 81 25.20 64.07 -6.64
C ILE A 81 25.52 65.24 -5.72
N SER A 82 25.56 66.44 -6.30
CA SER A 82 25.66 67.72 -5.61
C SER A 82 24.43 68.58 -5.95
N GLU A 83 24.32 69.77 -5.37
CA GLU A 83 23.22 70.70 -5.71
C GLU A 83 23.15 71.04 -7.22
N ASP A 84 24.32 71.24 -7.85
CA ASP A 84 24.38 71.73 -9.24
C ASP A 84 24.89 70.71 -10.27
N SER A 85 25.13 69.45 -9.85
CA SER A 85 25.75 68.47 -10.74
C SER A 85 25.46 67.03 -10.33
N CYS A 86 25.51 66.12 -11.30
CA CYS A 86 25.47 64.69 -11.08
C CYS A 86 26.46 64.00 -12.00
N PHE A 87 27.30 63.14 -11.43
CA PHE A 87 28.26 62.33 -12.16
C PHE A 87 27.96 60.87 -11.91
N GLU A 88 27.77 60.08 -12.97
CA GLU A 88 27.53 58.65 -12.86
C GLU A 88 28.57 57.84 -13.63
N ASN A 89 28.85 56.64 -13.13
CA ASN A 89 29.81 55.72 -13.73
C ASN A 89 29.24 54.92 -14.91
N THR A 90 28.27 55.44 -15.67
CA THR A 90 27.64 54.76 -16.81
C THR A 90 27.21 55.73 -17.90
N GLN A 91 27.49 55.44 -19.18
CA GLN A 91 27.02 56.26 -20.31
C GLN A 91 25.71 55.77 -20.93
N HIS A 92 25.37 54.48 -20.80
CA HIS A 92 24.09 53.91 -21.24
C HIS A 92 23.84 52.55 -20.59
N TYR A 93 22.62 52.31 -20.07
CA TYR A 93 22.16 50.99 -19.65
C TYR A 93 20.93 50.57 -20.46
N TYR A 94 20.96 49.38 -21.07
CA TYR A 94 19.78 48.81 -21.74
C TYR A 94 18.62 48.67 -20.72
N ASN A 95 17.54 49.41 -20.94
CA ASN A 95 16.26 49.35 -20.20
C ASN A 95 16.27 49.80 -18.73
N ASN A 96 17.32 50.44 -18.20
CA ASN A 96 17.25 51.11 -16.89
C ASN A 96 17.50 52.63 -17.04
N PRO A 97 16.73 53.48 -16.36
CA PRO A 97 17.01 54.90 -16.31
C PRO A 97 18.37 55.15 -15.62
N LEU A 98 19.07 56.17 -16.10
CA LEU A 98 20.32 56.66 -15.51
C LEU A 98 20.06 57.22 -14.10
N LEU A 99 20.98 57.05 -13.15
CA LEU A 99 20.77 57.52 -11.78
C LEU A 99 20.62 59.05 -11.77
N CYS A 100 21.45 59.74 -12.55
CA CYS A 100 21.37 61.19 -12.68
C CYS A 100 20.05 61.67 -13.29
N SER A 101 19.40 60.86 -14.13
CA SER A 101 18.07 61.19 -14.66
C SER A 101 16.95 61.03 -13.62
N THR A 102 17.12 60.13 -12.65
CA THR A 102 16.15 59.90 -11.57
C THR A 102 16.27 60.95 -10.46
N PHE A 103 17.48 61.47 -10.20
CA PHE A 103 17.77 62.43 -9.13
C PHE A 103 18.06 63.85 -9.64
N GLN A 104 17.49 64.27 -10.78
CA GLN A 104 17.70 65.62 -11.35
C GLN A 104 17.38 66.77 -10.37
N ASP A 105 16.53 66.52 -9.39
CA ASP A 105 16.13 67.51 -8.38
C ASP A 105 16.29 66.93 -6.96
N PHE A 106 17.54 66.70 -6.57
CA PHE A 106 17.92 65.99 -5.34
C PHE A 106 17.30 66.62 -4.07
N LYS A 107 17.18 67.95 -4.01
CA LYS A 107 16.54 68.68 -2.89
C LYS A 107 15.05 68.36 -2.76
N ASN A 108 14.36 68.17 -3.87
CA ASN A 108 12.94 67.85 -3.88
C ASN A 108 12.68 66.37 -3.58
N LEU A 109 13.66 65.47 -3.77
CA LEU A 109 13.49 64.03 -3.53
C LEU A 109 13.82 63.60 -2.10
N MET A 110 14.80 64.25 -1.45
CA MET A 110 15.27 63.98 -0.08
C MET A 110 14.15 63.88 0.97
N PRO A 111 13.15 64.80 1.02
CA PRO A 111 12.09 64.76 2.02
C PRO A 111 11.12 63.58 1.87
N TYR A 112 11.05 62.95 0.70
CA TYR A 112 10.15 61.84 0.41
C TYR A 112 10.82 60.46 0.55
N MET A 113 12.12 60.44 0.83
CA MET A 113 12.88 59.21 1.06
C MET A 113 12.78 58.80 2.53
N SER A 114 12.19 57.62 2.79
CA SER A 114 12.24 57.02 4.12
C SER A 114 13.64 56.47 4.37
N LEU A 115 14.46 57.22 5.12
CA LEU A 115 15.80 56.80 5.49
C LEU A 115 15.71 55.74 6.59
N THR A 116 16.30 54.58 6.33
CA THR A 116 16.57 53.57 7.37
C THR A 116 18.08 53.53 7.58
N GLU A 117 18.51 53.92 8.78
CA GLU A 117 19.93 53.90 9.15
C GLU A 117 20.41 52.45 9.26
N PHE A 118 21.42 52.09 8.46
CA PHE A 118 22.21 50.89 8.66
C PHE A 118 23.63 51.29 9.03
N LYS A 119 24.31 50.47 9.85
CA LYS A 119 25.69 50.70 10.37
C LYS A 119 26.76 51.11 9.33
N THR A 120 26.48 51.02 8.02
CA THR A 120 27.43 51.31 6.94
C THR A 120 26.93 52.33 5.91
N SER A 121 25.62 52.58 5.78
CA SER A 121 24.99 53.48 4.80
C SER A 121 23.52 53.73 5.14
N ASP A 122 22.95 54.85 4.68
CA ASP A 122 21.51 55.07 4.76
C ASP A 122 20.82 54.44 3.54
N ILE A 123 19.76 53.67 3.77
CA ILE A 123 18.95 53.12 2.68
C ILE A 123 17.78 54.05 2.46
N ALA A 124 17.67 54.60 1.26
CA ALA A 124 16.57 55.44 0.82
C ALA A 124 15.65 54.68 -0.13
N GLN A 125 14.35 54.77 0.13
CA GLN A 125 13.33 54.10 -0.67
C GLN A 125 12.52 55.11 -1.48
N GLU A 126 12.48 54.95 -2.80
CA GLU A 126 11.49 55.60 -3.65
C GLU A 126 10.35 54.60 -3.93
N LYS A 127 9.10 55.02 -3.71
CA LYS A 127 7.92 54.13 -3.76
C LYS A 127 7.70 53.44 -5.11
N THR A 128 8.33 53.89 -6.19
CA THR A 128 8.00 53.50 -7.57
C THR A 128 9.18 53.04 -8.43
N SER A 129 10.43 53.36 -8.09
CA SER A 129 11.58 53.20 -9.02
C SER A 129 12.68 52.24 -8.54
N GLY A 130 12.73 51.91 -7.25
CA GLY A 130 13.75 51.03 -6.67
C GLY A 130 14.22 51.45 -5.28
N SER A 131 15.23 50.77 -4.77
CA SER A 131 15.91 51.14 -3.53
C SER A 131 17.31 51.63 -3.82
N TYR A 132 17.73 52.62 -3.05
CA TYR A 132 19.02 53.28 -3.24
C TYR A 132 19.81 53.24 -1.95
N LEU A 133 21.12 53.02 -2.08
CA LEU A 133 22.08 53.27 -1.02
C LEU A 133 22.50 54.73 -1.15
N ILE A 134 22.38 55.50 -0.07
CA ILE A 134 22.72 56.92 -0.03
C ILE A 134 23.65 57.16 1.14
N LYS A 135 24.69 57.95 0.92
CA LYS A 135 25.55 58.42 2.01
C LYS A 135 26.19 59.76 1.69
N LYS A 136 26.10 60.70 2.64
CA LYS A 136 26.73 62.02 2.52
C LYS A 136 28.24 61.93 2.82
N PHE A 137 29.06 62.65 2.06
CA PHE A 137 30.48 62.81 2.39
C PHE A 137 30.66 63.72 3.62
N SER A 138 31.72 63.48 4.39
CA SER A 138 31.95 64.19 5.67
C SER A 138 32.29 65.67 5.47
N ASP A 139 33.02 66.00 4.40
CA ASP A 139 33.59 67.33 4.16
C ASP A 139 32.98 68.05 2.94
N SER A 140 31.86 67.56 2.38
CA SER A 140 31.18 68.19 1.25
C SER A 140 29.66 68.04 1.31
N ASP A 141 28.94 68.87 0.53
CA ASP A 141 27.49 68.73 0.31
C ASP A 141 27.15 67.72 -0.81
N GLU A 142 28.08 66.80 -1.10
CA GLU A 142 27.91 65.76 -2.10
C GLU A 142 27.46 64.44 -1.46
N TYR A 143 26.69 63.67 -2.24
CA TYR A 143 26.14 62.39 -1.83
C TYR A 143 26.59 61.30 -2.79
N LEU A 144 27.03 60.17 -2.25
CA LEU A 144 27.20 58.94 -3.02
C LEU A 144 25.87 58.20 -3.06
N ILE A 145 25.39 57.88 -4.25
CA ILE A 145 24.14 57.16 -4.48
C ILE A 145 24.42 55.94 -5.34
N ALA A 146 23.83 54.80 -4.99
CA ALA A 146 23.88 53.61 -5.82
C ALA A 146 22.54 52.87 -5.83
N LYS A 147 22.23 52.19 -6.94
CA LYS A 147 21.02 51.38 -7.06
C LYS A 147 21.20 50.02 -6.37
N THR A 148 20.27 49.61 -5.53
CA THR A 148 20.29 48.32 -4.83
C THR A 148 18.91 47.65 -4.87
N ASN A 149 18.85 46.35 -4.52
CA ASN A 149 17.58 45.68 -4.31
C ASN A 149 17.20 45.77 -2.81
N PHE A 150 15.91 45.86 -2.50
CA PHE A 150 15.48 45.96 -1.10
C PHE A 150 15.45 44.59 -0.41
N TYR A 151 16.59 44.13 0.08
CA TYR A 151 16.66 43.03 1.06
C TYR A 151 17.07 43.58 2.43
N SER A 152 16.30 44.54 2.94
CA SER A 152 16.59 45.28 4.18
C SER A 152 15.78 44.79 5.39
N LYS A 153 14.92 43.76 5.23
CA LYS A 153 14.17 43.19 6.35
C LYS A 153 15.04 42.15 7.08
N ASP A 154 15.04 42.19 8.41
CA ASP A 154 15.86 41.30 9.26
C ASP A 154 15.52 39.80 9.14
N ASN A 155 14.36 39.44 8.57
CA ASN A 155 13.93 38.05 8.43
C ASN A 155 14.02 37.55 6.97
N GLU A 156 14.72 36.43 6.76
CA GLU A 156 14.88 35.73 5.49
C GLU A 156 13.55 35.41 4.79
N LEU A 157 12.51 35.04 5.55
CA LEU A 157 11.18 34.74 5.00
C LEU A 157 10.56 35.99 4.34
N SER A 158 10.70 37.15 4.99
CA SER A 158 10.17 38.40 4.47
C SER A 158 10.91 38.86 3.20
N GLN A 159 12.22 38.61 3.14
CA GLN A 159 13.02 38.86 1.94
C GLN A 159 12.57 37.95 0.79
N PHE A 160 12.30 36.67 1.08
CA PHE A 160 11.82 35.69 0.10
C PHE A 160 10.44 36.06 -0.47
N LEU A 161 9.49 36.45 0.40
CA LEU A 161 8.17 36.89 -0.03
C LEU A 161 8.24 38.18 -0.87
N TYR A 162 9.12 39.12 -0.51
CA TYR A 162 9.36 40.32 -1.30
C TYR A 162 9.94 39.99 -2.69
N PHE A 163 10.90 39.07 -2.75
CA PHE A 163 11.47 38.57 -4.01
C PHE A 163 10.39 37.98 -4.93
N ILE A 164 9.50 37.14 -4.38
CA ILE A 164 8.38 36.57 -5.13
C ILE A 164 7.46 37.69 -5.62
N ALA A 165 6.98 38.58 -4.74
CA ALA A 165 6.00 39.60 -5.09
C ALA A 165 6.50 40.56 -6.20
N ASN A 166 7.74 41.05 -6.08
CA ASN A 166 8.23 42.11 -6.96
C ASN A 166 8.97 41.61 -8.21
N ARG A 167 9.50 40.38 -8.22
CA ARG A 167 10.38 39.92 -9.31
C ARG A 167 9.84 38.70 -10.04
N TYR A 168 9.05 37.86 -9.37
CA TYR A 168 8.41 36.71 -9.99
C TYR A 168 7.20 37.10 -10.84
N TYR A 169 6.36 38.02 -10.34
CA TYR A 169 5.11 38.44 -11.00
C TYR A 169 5.25 39.59 -12.01
N GLN A 170 6.45 40.17 -12.18
CA GLN A 170 6.70 41.12 -13.28
C GLN A 170 6.79 40.40 -14.63
N THR A 171 6.44 41.09 -15.71
CA THR A 171 6.11 40.55 -17.05
C THR A 171 7.15 39.65 -17.73
N ASN A 172 8.37 39.52 -17.19
CA ASN A 172 9.43 38.64 -17.71
C ASN A 172 10.10 37.73 -16.64
N GLY A 173 9.50 37.60 -15.46
CA GLY A 173 10.05 36.78 -14.36
C GLY A 173 10.26 35.31 -14.76
N TYR A 174 9.21 34.69 -15.32
CA TYR A 174 9.23 33.29 -15.79
C TYR A 174 10.32 33.02 -16.83
N TYR A 175 10.47 33.91 -17.82
CA TYR A 175 11.49 33.77 -18.85
C TYR A 175 12.90 33.84 -18.26
N LYS A 176 13.16 34.79 -17.35
CA LYS A 176 14.46 34.91 -16.67
C LYS A 176 14.79 33.70 -15.80
N ILE A 177 13.78 33.10 -15.15
CA ILE A 177 13.94 31.87 -14.38
C ILE A 177 14.34 30.73 -15.30
N TYR A 178 13.62 30.56 -16.41
CA TYR A 178 13.94 29.53 -17.40
C TYR A 178 15.34 29.73 -17.99
N GLU A 179 15.68 30.94 -18.46
CA GLU A 179 16.95 31.22 -19.12
C GLU A 179 18.15 30.93 -18.20
N LYS A 180 18.05 31.32 -16.93
CA LYS A 180 19.10 31.16 -15.92
C LYS A 180 19.10 29.75 -15.28
N GLY A 181 17.95 29.08 -15.26
CA GLY A 181 17.75 27.75 -14.68
C GLY A 181 17.83 26.60 -15.68
N LYS A 182 17.91 26.86 -16.99
CA LYS A 182 17.82 25.84 -18.05
C LYS A 182 18.74 24.64 -17.85
N PHE A 183 19.98 24.86 -17.44
CA PHE A 183 20.95 23.79 -17.19
C PHE A 183 20.52 22.90 -16.01
N LEU A 184 20.07 23.54 -14.93
CA LEU A 184 19.60 22.85 -13.73
C LEU A 184 18.30 22.08 -14.01
N PHE A 185 17.40 22.65 -14.81
CA PHE A 185 16.22 21.93 -15.31
C PHE A 185 16.62 20.68 -16.07
N THR A 186 17.55 20.77 -17.02
CA THR A 186 18.03 19.60 -17.78
C THR A 186 18.58 18.52 -16.86
N MET A 187 19.37 18.88 -15.85
CA MET A 187 19.93 17.91 -14.89
C MET A 187 18.87 17.26 -14.01
N ILE A 188 17.90 18.02 -13.51
CA ILE A 188 16.77 17.48 -12.71
C ILE A 188 15.90 16.57 -13.58
N PHE A 189 15.59 16.97 -14.81
CA PHE A 189 14.83 16.14 -15.74
C PHE A 189 15.56 14.85 -16.08
N LEU A 190 16.87 14.91 -16.33
CA LEU A 190 17.67 13.73 -16.66
C LEU A 190 17.71 12.74 -15.48
N THR A 191 17.98 13.23 -14.27
CA THR A 191 18.01 12.40 -13.06
C THR A 191 16.63 11.82 -12.73
N SER A 192 15.57 12.63 -12.83
CA SER A 192 14.18 12.16 -12.67
C SER A 192 13.81 11.10 -13.70
N PHE A 193 14.22 11.27 -14.96
CA PHE A 193 13.99 10.30 -16.02
C PHE A 193 14.71 8.97 -15.74
N ILE A 194 15.98 9.00 -15.32
CA ILE A 194 16.74 7.81 -14.95
C ILE A 194 16.04 7.06 -13.79
N LEU A 195 15.63 7.79 -12.74
CA LEU A 195 14.92 7.20 -11.60
C LEU A 195 13.58 6.59 -12.03
N TRP A 196 12.84 7.25 -12.93
CA TRP A 196 11.60 6.73 -13.48
C TRP A 196 11.82 5.43 -14.26
N VAL A 197 12.83 5.37 -15.13
CA VAL A 197 13.19 4.15 -15.87
C VAL A 197 13.56 3.01 -14.92
N LEU A 198 14.40 3.27 -13.92
CA LEU A 198 14.80 2.26 -12.92
C LEU A 198 13.58 1.72 -12.16
N ASN A 199 12.67 2.59 -11.75
CA ASN A 199 11.45 2.20 -11.06
C ASN A 199 10.54 1.35 -11.96
N LYS A 200 10.38 1.72 -13.25
CA LYS A 200 9.62 0.91 -14.23
C LYS A 200 10.23 -0.47 -14.45
N LEU A 201 11.56 -0.56 -14.53
CA LEU A 201 12.26 -1.84 -14.67
C LEU A 201 12.05 -2.73 -13.44
N GLN A 202 12.14 -2.16 -12.23
CA GLN A 202 11.86 -2.90 -11.00
C GLN A 202 10.40 -3.37 -10.94
N TYR A 203 9.45 -2.48 -11.24
CA TYR A 203 8.02 -2.82 -11.27
C TYR A 203 7.74 -3.95 -12.25
N LYS A 204 8.32 -3.90 -13.46
CA LYS A 204 8.21 -4.98 -14.44
C LYS A 204 8.76 -6.30 -13.89
N LYS A 205 9.95 -6.28 -13.28
CA LYS A 205 10.56 -7.46 -12.67
C LYS A 205 9.69 -8.08 -11.57
N TYR A 206 9.07 -7.26 -10.72
CA TYR A 206 8.14 -7.76 -9.70
C TYR A 206 6.87 -8.33 -10.31
N ARG A 207 6.33 -7.69 -11.36
CA ARG A 207 5.14 -8.17 -12.07
C ARG A 207 5.39 -9.51 -12.76
N ASP A 208 6.53 -9.67 -13.43
CA ASP A 208 6.90 -10.91 -14.11
C ASP A 208 7.10 -12.06 -13.12
N ARG A 209 7.66 -11.77 -11.93
CA ARG A 209 7.75 -12.77 -10.85
C ARG A 209 6.38 -13.14 -10.32
N TYR A 210 5.52 -12.16 -10.08
CA TYR A 210 4.17 -12.37 -9.59
C TYR A 210 3.34 -13.22 -10.56
N SER A 211 3.36 -12.93 -11.86
CA SER A 211 2.66 -13.75 -12.86
C SER A 211 3.23 -15.17 -12.96
N ALA A 212 4.55 -15.34 -12.82
CA ALA A 212 5.17 -16.67 -12.77
C ALA A 212 4.72 -17.47 -11.54
N TYR A 213 4.54 -16.81 -10.39
CA TYR A 213 4.03 -17.47 -9.18
C TYR A 213 2.55 -17.85 -9.31
N ILE A 214 1.70 -16.99 -9.88
CA ILE A 214 0.29 -17.34 -10.16
C ILE A 214 0.21 -18.57 -11.05
N LYS A 215 0.99 -18.60 -12.15
CA LYS A 215 0.98 -19.75 -13.07
C LYS A 215 1.40 -21.05 -12.38
N LYS A 216 2.37 -20.98 -11.46
CA LYS A 216 2.76 -22.13 -10.64
C LYS A 216 1.66 -22.56 -9.67
N GLU A 217 0.90 -21.60 -9.14
CA GLU A 217 -0.21 -21.91 -8.23
C GLU A 217 -1.34 -22.61 -8.98
N GLU A 218 -1.69 -22.14 -10.18
CA GLU A 218 -2.66 -22.80 -11.07
C GLU A 218 -2.24 -24.23 -11.43
N ASP A 219 -0.96 -24.44 -11.78
CA ASP A 219 -0.40 -25.77 -12.07
C ASP A 219 -0.47 -26.70 -10.86
N LEU A 220 -0.11 -26.19 -9.68
CA LEU A 220 -0.14 -26.95 -8.44
C LEU A 220 -1.58 -27.32 -8.04
N GLN A 221 -2.54 -26.40 -8.19
CA GLN A 221 -3.96 -26.68 -7.96
C GLN A 221 -4.49 -27.76 -8.91
N SER A 222 -4.13 -27.72 -10.19
CA SER A 222 -4.50 -28.77 -11.15
C SER A 222 -3.96 -30.13 -10.72
N ARG A 223 -2.68 -30.20 -10.30
CA ARG A 223 -2.06 -31.45 -9.84
C ARG A 223 -2.70 -32.00 -8.58
N MET A 224 -3.07 -31.13 -7.63
CA MET A 224 -3.78 -31.55 -6.42
C MET A 224 -5.15 -32.15 -6.76
N LEU A 225 -5.90 -31.51 -7.66
CA LEU A 225 -7.20 -32.01 -8.12
C LEU A 225 -7.07 -33.41 -8.76
N ASP A 226 -6.07 -33.60 -9.63
CA ASP A 226 -5.84 -34.90 -10.28
C ASP A 226 -5.54 -36.02 -9.27
N ILE A 227 -4.80 -35.71 -8.19
CA ILE A 227 -4.50 -36.67 -7.13
C ILE A 227 -5.73 -36.94 -6.27
N GLU A 228 -6.52 -35.92 -5.95
CA GLU A 228 -7.75 -36.07 -5.16
C GLU A 228 -8.79 -36.94 -5.89
N VAL A 229 -8.91 -36.78 -7.21
CA VAL A 229 -9.75 -37.68 -8.04
C VAL A 229 -9.26 -39.12 -7.95
N LYS A 230 -7.95 -39.36 -8.10
CA LYS A 230 -7.37 -40.71 -7.99
C LYS A 230 -7.55 -41.32 -6.60
N TYR A 231 -7.33 -40.54 -5.56
CA TYR A 231 -7.50 -40.94 -4.18
C TYR A 231 -8.94 -41.39 -3.92
N ASN A 232 -9.93 -40.62 -4.38
CA ASN A 232 -11.34 -40.97 -4.25
C ASN A 232 -11.70 -42.23 -5.04
N ASP A 233 -11.16 -42.41 -6.25
CA ASP A 233 -11.37 -43.63 -7.04
C ASP A 233 -10.80 -44.88 -6.32
N ILE A 234 -9.60 -44.77 -5.74
CA ILE A 234 -8.96 -45.86 -4.97
C ILE A 234 -9.76 -46.14 -3.70
N LYS A 235 -10.22 -45.10 -3.00
CA LYS A 235 -11.05 -45.21 -1.79
C LYS A 235 -12.37 -45.93 -2.08
N ASN A 236 -13.03 -45.60 -3.18
CA ASN A 236 -14.27 -46.27 -3.61
C ASN A 236 -14.03 -47.74 -3.95
N LYS A 237 -12.95 -48.06 -4.67
CA LYS A 237 -12.57 -49.47 -4.96
C LYS A 237 -12.26 -50.27 -3.69
N LYS A 238 -11.61 -49.64 -2.70
CA LYS A 238 -11.38 -50.27 -1.39
C LYS A 238 -12.70 -50.62 -0.71
N TYR A 239 -13.64 -49.68 -0.70
CA TYR A 239 -14.98 -49.89 -0.13
C TYR A 239 -15.75 -51.01 -0.84
N GLU A 240 -15.73 -51.05 -2.17
CA GLU A 240 -16.31 -52.15 -2.95
C GLU A 240 -15.68 -53.51 -2.59
N ASN A 241 -14.36 -53.57 -2.47
CA ASN A 241 -13.65 -54.79 -2.06
C ASN A 241 -14.01 -55.23 -0.63
N GLU A 242 -14.21 -54.29 0.30
CA GLU A 242 -14.64 -54.59 1.67
C GLU A 242 -16.05 -55.18 1.70
N LEU A 243 -16.99 -54.63 0.94
CA LEU A 243 -18.33 -55.20 0.78
C LEU A 243 -18.29 -56.61 0.18
N MET A 244 -17.49 -56.83 -0.88
CA MET A 244 -17.34 -58.15 -1.50
C MET A 244 -16.70 -59.17 -0.53
N LEU A 245 -15.77 -58.73 0.31
CA LEU A 245 -15.12 -59.56 1.31
C LEU A 245 -16.10 -59.96 2.42
N GLU A 246 -16.91 -59.02 2.91
CA GLU A 246 -17.97 -59.29 3.89
C GLU A 246 -19.01 -60.28 3.34
N GLU A 247 -19.45 -60.11 2.08
CA GLU A 247 -20.34 -61.05 1.41
C GLU A 247 -19.73 -62.45 1.26
N ALA A 248 -18.45 -62.55 0.91
CA ALA A 248 -17.75 -63.82 0.76
C ALA A 248 -17.59 -64.54 2.12
N GLU A 249 -17.25 -63.81 3.18
CA GLU A 249 -17.16 -64.33 4.54
C GLU A 249 -18.51 -64.83 5.07
N LEU A 250 -19.59 -64.09 4.82
CA LEU A 250 -20.96 -64.51 5.15
C LEU A 250 -21.37 -65.77 4.38
N LYS A 251 -21.01 -65.88 3.09
CA LYS A 251 -21.26 -67.09 2.29
C LYS A 251 -20.51 -68.30 2.85
N ILE A 252 -19.24 -68.16 3.27
CA ILE A 252 -18.51 -69.24 3.96
C ILE A 252 -19.20 -69.64 5.26
N LYS A 253 -19.66 -68.67 6.05
CA LYS A 253 -20.29 -68.93 7.35
C LYS A 253 -21.66 -69.63 7.23
N ASN A 254 -22.38 -69.39 6.13
CA ASN A 254 -23.70 -69.94 5.85
C ASN A 254 -23.69 -71.23 5.00
N LEU A 255 -22.54 -71.63 4.46
CA LEU A 255 -22.41 -72.87 3.69
C LEU A 255 -22.42 -74.09 4.62
N ASP A 256 -23.50 -74.87 4.55
CA ASP A 256 -23.59 -76.18 5.18
C ASP A 256 -22.76 -77.21 4.38
N PHE A 257 -21.89 -77.95 5.08
CA PHE A 257 -20.80 -78.77 4.53
C PHE A 257 -21.26 -79.86 3.54
N GLN A 258 -21.21 -79.62 2.22
CA GLN A 258 -21.26 -80.71 1.21
C GLN A 258 -20.31 -80.58 0.00
N SER A 259 -19.55 -79.48 -0.16
CA SER A 259 -18.56 -79.36 -1.25
C SER A 259 -17.26 -78.65 -0.81
N ASP A 260 -16.25 -79.43 -0.42
CA ASP A 260 -14.90 -78.93 -0.09
C ASP A 260 -14.26 -78.12 -1.23
N ALA A 261 -14.67 -78.36 -2.47
CA ALA A 261 -14.18 -77.62 -3.63
C ALA A 261 -14.68 -76.17 -3.64
N GLN A 262 -15.97 -75.93 -3.32
CA GLN A 262 -16.55 -74.58 -3.27
C GLN A 262 -15.99 -73.76 -2.11
N LYS A 263 -15.70 -74.42 -0.98
CA LYS A 263 -15.05 -73.77 0.17
C LYS A 263 -13.65 -73.29 -0.18
N LYS A 264 -12.83 -74.13 -0.82
CA LYS A 264 -11.48 -73.74 -1.27
C LYS A 264 -11.49 -72.62 -2.30
N GLU A 265 -12.47 -72.62 -3.21
CA GLU A 265 -12.64 -71.55 -4.19
C GLU A 265 -12.95 -70.21 -3.50
N LEU A 266 -13.89 -70.19 -2.55
CA LEU A 266 -14.19 -68.99 -1.76
C LEU A 266 -13.00 -68.54 -0.87
N GLU A 267 -12.29 -69.47 -0.23
CA GLU A 267 -11.08 -69.15 0.55
C GLU A 267 -9.99 -68.51 -0.34
N SER A 268 -9.83 -69.00 -1.58
CA SER A 268 -8.91 -68.39 -2.55
C SER A 268 -9.36 -66.98 -2.96
N ALA A 269 -10.67 -66.76 -3.17
CA ALA A 269 -11.24 -65.46 -3.50
C ALA A 269 -11.08 -64.46 -2.35
N ILE A 270 -11.29 -64.88 -1.10
CA ILE A 270 -11.03 -64.05 0.08
C ILE A 270 -9.55 -63.67 0.14
N SER A 271 -8.64 -64.63 -0.02
CA SER A 271 -7.19 -64.32 0.00
C SER A 271 -6.78 -63.31 -1.10
N ALA A 272 -7.39 -63.41 -2.29
CA ALA A 272 -7.16 -62.46 -3.37
C ALA A 272 -7.72 -61.06 -3.05
N LEU A 273 -8.92 -60.98 -2.47
CA LEU A 273 -9.54 -59.73 -2.02
C LEU A 273 -8.76 -59.08 -0.87
N THR A 274 -8.25 -59.87 0.09
CA THR A 274 -7.41 -59.38 1.19
C THR A 274 -6.10 -58.80 0.67
N ASN A 275 -5.45 -59.48 -0.29
CA ASN A 275 -4.22 -58.97 -0.92
C ASN A 275 -4.50 -57.68 -1.71
N SER A 276 -5.60 -57.63 -2.47
CA SER A 276 -6.00 -56.42 -3.20
C SER A 276 -6.31 -55.25 -2.26
N LYS A 277 -6.98 -55.50 -1.12
CA LYS A 277 -7.21 -54.50 -0.07
C LYS A 277 -5.90 -53.94 0.47
N SER A 278 -4.95 -54.80 0.81
CA SER A 278 -3.63 -54.37 1.31
C SER A 278 -2.86 -53.53 0.28
N GLU A 279 -2.95 -53.87 -1.01
CA GLU A 279 -2.34 -53.09 -2.09
C GLU A 279 -3.00 -51.70 -2.21
N LEU A 280 -4.33 -51.63 -2.18
CA LEU A 280 -5.06 -50.36 -2.19
C LEU A 280 -4.75 -49.49 -0.96
N GLU A 281 -4.57 -50.08 0.22
CA GLU A 281 -4.13 -49.36 1.43
C GLU A 281 -2.74 -48.75 1.27
N SER A 282 -1.81 -49.47 0.66
CA SER A 282 -0.47 -48.94 0.39
C SER A 282 -0.51 -47.75 -0.60
N LEU A 283 -1.37 -47.81 -1.62
CA LEU A 283 -1.56 -46.74 -2.59
C LEU A 283 -2.24 -45.50 -1.96
N LEU A 284 -3.26 -45.69 -1.12
CA LEU A 284 -3.90 -44.60 -0.38
C LEU A 284 -2.88 -43.86 0.50
N GLN A 285 -2.00 -44.61 1.18
CA GLN A 285 -0.99 -44.01 2.02
C GLN A 285 0.11 -43.29 1.22
N GLU A 286 0.43 -43.75 0.00
CA GLU A 286 1.33 -43.03 -0.90
C GLU A 286 0.71 -41.71 -1.39
N ASP A 287 -0.57 -41.73 -1.78
CA ASP A 287 -1.31 -40.55 -2.22
C ASP A 287 -1.48 -39.53 -1.07
N GLU A 288 -1.76 -39.97 0.16
CA GLU A 288 -1.82 -39.10 1.35
C GLU A 288 -0.50 -38.36 1.60
N ASN A 289 0.63 -39.07 1.54
CA ASN A 289 1.95 -38.46 1.69
C ASN A 289 2.25 -37.46 0.56
N LEU A 290 1.80 -37.75 -0.66
CA LEU A 290 1.97 -36.86 -1.81
C LEU A 290 1.11 -35.60 -1.68
N ILE A 291 -0.15 -35.73 -1.23
CA ILE A 291 -1.05 -34.60 -0.93
C ILE A 291 -0.41 -33.71 0.12
N GLU A 292 0.05 -34.27 1.24
CA GLU A 292 0.67 -33.50 2.32
C GLU A 292 1.90 -32.72 1.83
N LYS A 293 2.72 -33.33 0.96
CA LYS A 293 3.89 -32.65 0.37
C LYS A 293 3.48 -31.48 -0.54
N LEU A 294 2.47 -31.68 -1.38
CA LEU A 294 1.97 -30.63 -2.28
C LEU A 294 1.31 -29.49 -1.50
N GLU A 295 0.65 -29.78 -0.38
CA GLU A 295 0.10 -28.75 0.50
C GLU A 295 1.18 -27.86 1.10
N ARG A 296 2.29 -28.44 1.58
CA ARG A 296 3.43 -27.66 2.07
C ARG A 296 4.00 -26.75 0.99
N GLU A 297 4.12 -27.27 -0.24
CA GLU A 297 4.59 -26.48 -1.39
C GLU A 297 3.60 -25.36 -1.75
N ALA A 298 2.28 -25.63 -1.68
CA ALA A 298 1.24 -24.63 -1.91
C ALA A 298 1.30 -23.48 -0.91
N VAL A 299 1.47 -23.79 0.38
CA VAL A 299 1.57 -22.79 1.46
C VAL A 299 2.79 -21.90 1.25
N GLU A 300 3.95 -22.50 0.94
CA GLU A 300 5.17 -21.74 0.67
C GLU A 300 5.04 -20.86 -0.58
N LEU A 301 4.45 -21.40 -1.65
CA LEU A 301 4.20 -20.67 -2.89
C LEU A 301 3.28 -19.47 -2.67
N ARG A 302 2.20 -19.62 -1.90
CA ARG A 302 1.27 -18.54 -1.54
C ARG A 302 1.96 -17.45 -0.74
N LYS A 303 2.78 -17.82 0.24
CA LYS A 303 3.60 -16.86 1.00
C LYS A 303 4.51 -16.04 0.09
N ASN A 304 5.15 -16.69 -0.87
CA ASN A 304 6.03 -16.03 -1.84
C ASN A 304 5.25 -15.12 -2.82
N THR A 305 4.10 -15.58 -3.29
CA THR A 305 3.17 -14.82 -4.15
C THR A 305 2.73 -13.54 -3.46
N HIS A 306 2.31 -13.66 -2.21
CA HIS A 306 1.88 -12.53 -1.39
C HIS A 306 3.01 -11.52 -1.16
N LEU A 307 4.24 -12.00 -0.89
CA LEU A 307 5.41 -11.13 -0.74
C LEU A 307 5.74 -10.34 -2.02
N GLN A 308 5.45 -10.86 -3.22
CA GLN A 308 5.59 -10.09 -4.46
C GLN A 308 4.42 -9.13 -4.68
N LEU A 309 3.19 -9.53 -4.37
CA LEU A 309 2.01 -8.66 -4.46
C LEU A 309 2.17 -7.40 -3.59
N ASN A 310 2.67 -7.59 -2.37
CA ASN A 310 2.98 -6.51 -1.43
C ASN A 310 4.02 -5.51 -1.94
N LYS A 311 4.84 -5.87 -2.93
CA LYS A 311 5.81 -4.98 -3.59
C LYS A 311 5.21 -4.23 -4.78
N LEU A 312 4.05 -4.66 -5.27
CA LEU A 312 3.35 -4.08 -6.43
C LEU A 312 2.27 -3.07 -6.01
N GLU A 313 1.74 -3.21 -4.80
CA GLU A 313 0.59 -2.44 -4.33
C GLU A 313 0.96 -1.26 -3.39
N PRO A 314 0.09 -0.23 -3.32
CA PRO A 314 0.21 0.82 -2.31
C PRO A 314 0.06 0.25 -0.89
N PHE A 315 0.71 0.90 0.08
CA PHE A 315 0.75 0.47 1.49
C PHE A 315 -0.64 0.23 2.12
N GLU A 316 -1.65 1.03 1.78
CA GLU A 316 -3.01 0.89 2.32
C GLU A 316 -3.78 -0.33 1.76
N GLN A 317 -3.46 -0.76 0.53
CA GLN A 317 -4.06 -1.93 -0.10
C GLN A 317 -3.46 -3.22 0.47
N LYS A 318 -2.17 -3.16 0.85
CA LYS A 318 -1.40 -4.25 1.43
C LYS A 318 -2.02 -4.81 2.72
N GLU A 319 -2.40 -3.93 3.64
CA GLU A 319 -2.95 -4.33 4.95
C GLU A 319 -4.35 -4.97 4.82
N LYS A 320 -5.20 -4.43 3.95
CA LYS A 320 -6.50 -5.02 3.63
C LYS A 320 -6.37 -6.38 2.96
N ASN A 321 -5.43 -6.51 2.03
CA ASN A 321 -5.20 -7.77 1.33
C ASN A 321 -4.61 -8.83 2.27
N GLU A 322 -3.65 -8.48 3.14
CA GLU A 322 -3.14 -9.37 4.19
C GLU A 322 -4.26 -9.95 5.07
N LEU A 323 -5.21 -9.11 5.49
CA LEU A 323 -6.36 -9.54 6.29
C LEU A 323 -7.29 -10.48 5.52
N ILE A 324 -7.59 -10.17 4.25
CA ILE A 324 -8.44 -11.01 3.39
C ILE A 324 -7.77 -12.36 3.12
N TYR A 325 -6.46 -12.38 2.86
CA TYR A 325 -5.70 -13.62 2.64
C TYR A 325 -5.71 -14.51 3.88
N LYS A 326 -5.47 -13.97 5.09
CA LYS A 326 -5.57 -14.76 6.33
C LYS A 326 -6.97 -15.35 6.52
N LYS A 327 -8.02 -14.60 6.18
CA LYS A 327 -9.41 -15.08 6.26
C LYS A 327 -9.67 -16.20 5.25
N LEU A 328 -9.20 -16.06 4.01
CA LEU A 328 -9.31 -17.09 2.98
C LEU A 328 -8.55 -18.36 3.34
N GLU A 329 -7.31 -18.24 3.82
CA GLU A 329 -6.51 -19.39 4.28
C GLU A 329 -7.23 -20.16 5.39
N ASN A 330 -7.85 -19.44 6.34
CA ASN A 330 -8.62 -20.06 7.41
C ASN A 330 -9.90 -20.73 6.92
N LEU A 331 -10.59 -20.15 5.91
CA LEU A 331 -11.74 -20.79 5.28
C LEU A 331 -11.36 -22.04 4.50
N GLU A 332 -10.23 -22.03 3.83
CA GLU A 332 -9.79 -23.14 2.99
C GLU A 332 -9.44 -24.39 3.82
N LYS A 333 -8.98 -24.21 5.06
CA LYS A 333 -8.76 -25.30 6.02
C LYS A 333 -10.05 -26.06 6.38
N LEU A 334 -11.22 -25.45 6.21
CA LEU A 334 -12.52 -26.11 6.44
C LEU A 334 -12.90 -27.13 5.37
N TRP A 335 -12.26 -27.06 4.20
CA TRP A 335 -12.61 -27.86 3.02
C TRP A 335 -11.56 -28.93 2.71
N ARG A 336 -10.36 -28.86 3.31
CA ARG A 336 -9.20 -29.70 2.97
C ARG A 336 -8.83 -30.76 4.02
N HIS A 337 -9.27 -30.60 5.25
CA HIS A 337 -9.10 -31.60 6.32
C HIS A 337 -10.48 -31.91 6.87
N GLU A 338 -10.79 -33.16 7.21
CA GLU A 338 -11.99 -33.52 7.96
C GLU A 338 -11.84 -32.93 9.38
N PRO A 339 -12.32 -31.70 9.66
CA PRO A 339 -12.00 -31.02 10.90
C PRO A 339 -12.95 -31.52 11.99
N THR A 340 -12.45 -31.65 13.22
CA THR A 340 -13.37 -31.91 14.34
C THR A 340 -14.39 -30.77 14.46
N TRP A 341 -15.57 -31.03 15.02
CA TRP A 341 -16.60 -30.00 15.23
C TRP A 341 -16.09 -28.76 15.97
N LYS A 342 -15.13 -28.96 16.87
CA LYS A 342 -14.47 -27.89 17.62
C LYS A 342 -13.59 -27.02 16.73
N ASP A 343 -12.80 -27.65 15.85
CA ASP A 343 -11.94 -26.93 14.90
C ASP A 343 -12.77 -26.16 13.89
N ARG A 344 -13.87 -26.76 13.41
CA ARG A 344 -14.82 -26.12 12.51
C ARG A 344 -15.46 -24.87 13.13
N LYS A 345 -15.96 -24.97 14.37
CA LYS A 345 -16.48 -23.83 15.15
C LYS A 345 -15.45 -22.71 15.29
N ASN A 346 -14.20 -23.06 15.59
CA ASN A 346 -13.11 -22.10 15.75
C ASN A 346 -12.78 -21.37 14.44
N PHE A 347 -12.57 -22.10 13.33
CA PHE A 347 -12.21 -21.49 12.04
C PHE A 347 -13.31 -20.62 11.48
N GLU A 348 -14.56 -21.07 11.55
CA GLU A 348 -15.70 -20.33 11.05
C GLU A 348 -15.93 -19.05 11.90
N SER A 349 -15.69 -19.09 13.21
CA SER A 349 -15.95 -17.94 14.11
C SER A 349 -15.00 -16.76 13.85
N LEU A 350 -13.80 -17.05 13.34
CA LEU A 350 -12.80 -16.05 12.94
C LEU A 350 -13.17 -15.31 11.64
N VAL A 351 -14.07 -15.87 10.83
CA VAL A 351 -14.38 -15.36 9.48
C VAL A 351 -15.73 -14.65 9.43
N SER A 352 -16.66 -14.96 10.34
CA SER A 352 -17.96 -14.30 10.39
C SER A 352 -17.83 -12.77 10.55
N LEU A 353 -18.48 -12.03 9.65
CA LEU A 353 -18.53 -10.56 9.66
C LEU A 353 -19.59 -9.99 10.63
N LYS A 354 -20.37 -10.86 11.30
CA LYS A 354 -21.32 -10.50 12.35
C LYS A 354 -21.10 -11.38 13.56
N ASP A 355 -21.16 -10.76 14.74
CA ASP A 355 -20.90 -11.33 16.06
C ASP A 355 -21.41 -12.78 16.22
N ALA A 356 -20.52 -13.64 16.71
CA ALA A 356 -20.75 -14.90 17.43
C ALA A 356 -21.70 -15.99 16.87
N HIS A 357 -22.27 -15.87 15.67
CA HIS A 357 -23.30 -16.80 15.20
C HIS A 357 -23.03 -17.32 13.79
N LEU A 358 -22.78 -18.62 13.70
CA LEU A 358 -22.41 -19.30 12.46
C LEU A 358 -23.58 -20.12 11.90
N PRO A 359 -24.17 -19.69 10.78
CA PRO A 359 -25.30 -20.39 10.17
C PRO A 359 -24.90 -21.75 9.54
N PHE A 360 -23.63 -21.95 9.20
CA PHE A 360 -23.16 -23.15 8.51
C PHE A 360 -22.92 -24.33 9.47
N THR A 361 -22.33 -24.10 10.66
CA THR A 361 -22.07 -25.16 11.66
C THR A 361 -23.35 -25.73 12.27
N ILE A 362 -24.33 -24.89 12.59
CA ILE A 362 -25.58 -25.30 13.25
C ILE A 362 -26.46 -26.11 12.30
N THR A 363 -26.53 -25.68 11.05
CA THR A 363 -27.27 -26.40 10.00
C THR A 363 -26.68 -27.80 9.79
N GLN A 364 -25.36 -27.91 9.71
CA GLN A 364 -24.68 -29.20 9.59
C GLN A 364 -24.81 -30.04 10.86
N GLY A 365 -24.74 -29.42 12.06
CA GLY A 365 -24.95 -30.11 13.33
C GLY A 365 -26.35 -30.72 13.45
N PHE A 366 -27.38 -30.00 13.00
CA PHE A 366 -28.74 -30.56 12.95
C PHE A 366 -28.88 -31.69 11.93
N ILE A 367 -28.19 -31.63 10.78
CA ILE A 367 -28.19 -32.72 9.80
C ILE A 367 -27.48 -33.97 10.36
N ALA A 368 -26.35 -33.78 11.05
CA ALA A 368 -25.63 -34.86 11.72
C ALA A 368 -26.47 -35.51 12.81
N PHE A 369 -27.18 -34.70 13.61
CA PHE A 369 -28.14 -35.18 14.60
C PHE A 369 -29.29 -35.99 13.98
N ASP A 370 -29.88 -35.51 12.88
CA ASP A 370 -30.95 -36.22 12.17
C ASP A 370 -30.47 -37.61 11.71
N LYS A 371 -29.23 -37.71 11.21
CA LYS A 371 -28.59 -38.99 10.84
C LYS A 371 -28.28 -39.88 12.04
N LEU A 372 -27.77 -39.33 13.14
CA LEU A 372 -27.50 -40.08 14.38
C LEU A 372 -28.76 -40.76 14.91
N VAL A 373 -29.83 -39.99 15.03
CA VAL A 373 -31.13 -40.50 15.47
C VAL A 373 -31.64 -41.58 14.52
N LEU A 374 -31.47 -41.41 13.21
CA LEU A 374 -31.84 -42.42 12.23
C LEU A 374 -31.03 -43.72 12.40
N ASN A 375 -29.71 -43.62 12.56
CA ASN A 375 -28.82 -44.77 12.70
C ASN A 375 -29.08 -45.54 13.99
N LEU A 376 -29.23 -44.84 15.13
CA LEU A 376 -29.56 -45.46 16.42
C LEU A 376 -30.93 -46.15 16.38
N ALA A 377 -31.93 -45.55 15.72
CA ALA A 377 -33.23 -46.20 15.56
C ALA A 377 -33.15 -47.45 14.67
N LYS A 378 -32.35 -47.41 13.60
CA LYS A 378 -32.14 -48.54 12.67
C LYS A 378 -31.42 -49.73 13.31
N GLN A 379 -30.54 -49.51 14.29
CA GLN A 379 -29.88 -50.59 15.03
C GLN A 379 -30.87 -51.53 15.74
N HIS A 380 -32.08 -51.05 16.04
CA HIS A 380 -33.10 -51.84 16.74
C HIS A 380 -34.14 -52.46 15.80
N ASP A 381 -34.63 -51.75 14.79
CA ASP A 381 -35.59 -52.30 13.81
C ASP A 381 -35.58 -51.52 12.49
N ALA A 382 -34.77 -51.98 11.54
CA ALA A 382 -34.63 -51.34 10.23
C ALA A 382 -35.95 -51.29 9.43
N TYR A 383 -36.82 -52.30 9.58
CA TYR A 383 -38.08 -52.40 8.84
C TYR A 383 -39.13 -51.41 9.36
N LEU A 384 -39.18 -51.21 10.69
CA LEU A 384 -40.12 -50.30 11.32
C LEU A 384 -39.74 -48.83 11.06
N VAL A 385 -38.44 -48.51 11.03
CA VAL A 385 -37.91 -47.17 10.73
C VAL A 385 -38.13 -46.77 9.27
N GLU A 386 -38.05 -47.70 8.32
CA GLU A 386 -38.38 -47.45 6.91
C GLU A 386 -39.86 -47.16 6.67
N SER A 387 -40.74 -47.70 7.53
CA SER A 387 -42.20 -47.50 7.46
C SER A 387 -42.71 -46.24 8.18
N GLN A 388 -41.95 -45.69 9.15
CA GLN A 388 -42.33 -44.52 9.95
C GLN A 388 -41.26 -43.42 9.91
N THR A 389 -41.30 -42.56 8.90
CA THR A 389 -40.19 -41.67 8.52
C THR A 389 -40.03 -40.37 9.34
N ASN A 390 -40.73 -40.20 10.47
CA ASN A 390 -40.69 -38.93 11.22
C ASN A 390 -39.65 -38.96 12.35
N LEU A 391 -38.81 -37.92 12.41
CA LEU A 391 -37.77 -37.71 13.43
C LEU A 391 -38.30 -37.80 14.87
N ILE A 392 -39.56 -37.40 15.12
CA ILE A 392 -40.22 -37.59 16.42
C ILE A 392 -40.31 -39.06 16.80
N ASN A 393 -40.75 -39.90 15.86
CA ASN A 393 -40.96 -41.32 16.10
C ASN A 393 -39.62 -42.03 16.30
N ASN A 394 -38.60 -41.66 15.53
CA ASN A 394 -37.25 -42.22 15.67
C ASN A 394 -36.65 -41.90 17.04
N ILE A 395 -36.82 -40.67 17.56
CA ILE A 395 -36.41 -40.31 18.92
C ILE A 395 -37.15 -41.20 19.94
N ASN A 396 -38.47 -41.32 19.81
CA ASN A 396 -39.26 -42.12 20.74
C ASN A 396 -38.87 -43.61 20.71
N ILE A 397 -38.52 -44.18 19.54
CA ILE A 397 -38.05 -45.56 19.40
C ILE A 397 -36.74 -45.76 20.18
N ILE A 398 -35.80 -44.81 20.10
CA ILE A 398 -34.51 -44.89 20.82
C ILE A 398 -34.73 -44.98 22.34
N PHE A 399 -35.57 -44.10 22.88
CA PHE A 399 -35.77 -44.00 24.34
C PHE A 399 -36.71 -45.09 24.88
N ASN A 400 -37.78 -45.44 24.17
CA ASN A 400 -38.70 -46.51 24.59
C ASN A 400 -38.03 -47.88 24.64
N ASN A 401 -37.02 -48.10 23.79
CA ASN A 401 -36.25 -49.35 23.75
C ASN A 401 -34.96 -49.30 24.61
N GLY A 402 -34.75 -48.22 25.37
CA GLY A 402 -33.64 -48.12 26.32
C GLY A 402 -32.25 -47.98 25.71
N LEU A 403 -32.14 -47.59 24.43
CA LEU A 403 -30.85 -47.37 23.77
C LEU A 403 -30.10 -46.17 24.35
N LEU A 404 -30.82 -45.19 24.91
CA LEU A 404 -30.27 -44.06 25.65
C LEU A 404 -31.03 -43.83 26.96
N PRO A 405 -30.38 -43.22 27.98
CA PRO A 405 -31.04 -42.90 29.24
C PRO A 405 -32.21 -41.92 29.08
N LEU A 406 -33.38 -42.24 29.67
CA LEU A 406 -34.61 -41.43 29.61
C LEU A 406 -34.42 -39.96 30.02
N LYS A 407 -33.43 -39.67 30.87
CA LYS A 407 -33.11 -38.28 31.29
C LYS A 407 -32.74 -37.35 30.13
N TYR A 408 -32.39 -37.88 28.96
CA TYR A 408 -32.01 -37.10 27.77
C TYR A 408 -33.13 -36.97 26.73
N GLU A 409 -34.26 -37.66 26.91
CA GLU A 409 -35.36 -37.69 25.94
C GLU A 409 -35.90 -36.29 25.62
N GLN A 410 -36.11 -35.50 26.68
CA GLN A 410 -36.61 -34.13 26.55
C GLN A 410 -35.61 -33.25 25.77
N ASN A 411 -34.31 -33.39 26.05
CA ASN A 411 -33.27 -32.62 25.39
C ASN A 411 -33.19 -32.94 23.88
N PHE A 412 -33.36 -34.20 23.47
CA PHE A 412 -33.43 -34.60 22.06
C PHE A 412 -34.66 -33.99 21.36
N HIS A 413 -35.81 -33.97 22.03
CA HIS A 413 -37.00 -33.28 21.51
C HIS A 413 -36.82 -31.77 21.41
N ASP A 414 -36.03 -31.17 22.30
CA ASP A 414 -35.74 -29.75 22.28
C ASP A 414 -34.72 -29.37 21.18
N ILE A 415 -33.71 -30.21 20.91
CA ILE A 415 -32.87 -30.12 19.70
C ILE A 415 -33.76 -30.16 18.44
N ARG A 416 -34.67 -31.13 18.35
CA ARG A 416 -35.60 -31.25 17.20
C ARG A 416 -36.48 -30.00 17.03
N LYS A 417 -37.01 -29.43 18.11
CA LYS A 417 -37.80 -28.20 18.05
C LYS A 417 -36.95 -27.02 17.60
N ALA A 418 -35.73 -26.89 18.11
CA ALA A 418 -34.79 -25.85 17.72
C ALA A 418 -34.40 -25.98 16.25
N ARG A 419 -34.13 -27.20 15.79
CA ARG A 419 -33.91 -27.57 14.37
C ARG A 419 -35.06 -27.08 13.49
N ASN A 420 -36.30 -27.41 13.84
CA ASN A 420 -37.46 -27.00 13.04
C ASN A 420 -37.67 -25.48 13.04
N LYS A 421 -37.47 -24.80 14.18
CA LYS A 421 -37.51 -23.34 14.25
C LYS A 421 -36.42 -22.69 13.42
N TRP A 422 -35.23 -23.27 13.40
CA TRP A 422 -34.11 -22.82 12.58
C TRP A 422 -34.40 -23.00 11.08
N PHE A 423 -34.76 -24.20 10.63
CA PHE A 423 -34.97 -24.50 9.21
C PHE A 423 -36.21 -23.81 8.61
N HIS A 424 -37.28 -23.62 9.38
CA HIS A 424 -38.53 -23.05 8.86
C HIS A 424 -38.72 -21.56 9.14
N ALA A 425 -38.14 -21.05 10.23
CA ALA A 425 -38.35 -19.67 10.66
C ALA A 425 -37.05 -18.88 10.84
N GLY A 426 -35.87 -19.49 10.62
CA GLY A 426 -34.58 -18.84 10.81
C GLY A 426 -34.30 -18.41 12.26
N ILE A 427 -35.06 -18.95 13.22
CA ILE A 427 -34.92 -18.59 14.64
C ILE A 427 -33.73 -19.36 15.22
N TYR A 428 -32.75 -18.61 15.74
CA TYR A 428 -31.52 -19.17 16.28
C TYR A 428 -31.78 -20.01 17.54
N PRO A 429 -31.16 -21.20 17.68
CA PRO A 429 -31.27 -22.03 18.88
C PRO A 429 -30.66 -21.37 20.13
N THR A 430 -31.11 -21.76 21.33
CA THR A 430 -30.45 -21.30 22.57
C THR A 430 -29.07 -21.94 22.71
N LEU A 431 -28.15 -21.25 23.41
CA LEU A 431 -26.79 -21.75 23.65
C LEU A 431 -26.80 -23.11 24.35
N GLU A 432 -27.68 -23.30 25.34
CA GLU A 432 -27.86 -24.60 26.03
C GLU A 432 -28.21 -25.74 25.06
N THR A 433 -29.04 -25.48 24.04
CA THR A 433 -29.37 -26.49 23.03
C THR A 433 -28.21 -26.75 22.07
N ILE A 434 -27.40 -25.73 21.77
CA ILE A 434 -26.22 -25.87 20.91
C ILE A 434 -25.12 -26.65 21.63
N ASP A 435 -24.86 -26.34 22.90
CA ASP A 435 -23.85 -27.03 23.70
C ASP A 435 -24.23 -28.49 23.88
N PHE A 436 -25.50 -28.78 24.21
CA PHE A 436 -25.99 -30.15 24.31
C PHE A 436 -25.96 -30.91 22.95
N LEU A 437 -26.26 -30.24 21.83
CA LEU A 437 -26.12 -30.82 20.49
C LEU A 437 -24.66 -31.19 20.19
N ILE A 438 -23.72 -30.32 20.55
CA ILE A 438 -22.28 -30.57 20.35
C ILE A 438 -21.82 -31.73 21.24
N ASP A 439 -22.22 -31.77 22.51
CA ASP A 439 -21.87 -32.85 23.44
C ASP A 439 -22.37 -34.20 22.90
N VAL A 440 -23.62 -34.27 22.43
CA VAL A 440 -24.19 -35.49 21.84
C VAL A 440 -23.42 -35.96 20.60
N LEU A 441 -23.00 -35.03 19.72
CA LEU A 441 -22.23 -35.35 18.51
C LEU A 441 -20.76 -35.67 18.79
N GLN A 442 -20.22 -35.27 19.94
CA GLN A 442 -18.84 -35.56 20.36
C GLN A 442 -18.73 -36.88 21.14
N ASP A 443 -19.69 -37.17 22.02
CA ASP A 443 -19.68 -38.38 22.86
C ASP A 443 -20.00 -39.68 22.09
N THR A 444 -20.50 -39.58 20.86
CA THR A 444 -20.89 -40.76 20.05
C THR A 444 -19.78 -41.32 19.15
N ASP A 445 -18.55 -40.80 19.25
CA ASP A 445 -17.41 -41.04 18.36
C ASP A 445 -17.78 -40.92 16.87
N ALA A 446 -17.13 -39.96 16.20
CA ALA A 446 -17.35 -39.64 14.79
C ALA A 446 -16.96 -40.77 13.79
N GLU A 447 -16.84 -42.03 14.22
CA GLU A 447 -16.56 -43.17 13.34
C GLU A 447 -17.78 -43.62 12.52
N VAL A 448 -19.00 -43.20 12.89
CA VAL A 448 -20.24 -43.59 12.17
C VAL A 448 -20.69 -42.54 11.13
N PHE A 449 -19.95 -41.45 10.94
CA PHE A 449 -20.41 -40.29 10.16
C PHE A 449 -19.60 -39.92 8.91
N ILE A 450 -18.75 -40.82 8.42
CA ILE A 450 -18.19 -40.75 7.07
C ILE A 450 -18.85 -41.80 6.19
#